data_AF-A0A7S3AT31-F1
#
_entry.id   AF-A0A7S3AT31-F1
#
_cell.length_a   1.000
_cell.length_b   1.000
_cell.length_c   1.000
_cell.angle_alpha   90.00
_cell.angle_beta   90.00
_cell.angle_gamma   90.00
#
_symmetry.space_group_name_H-M   'P 1'
#
loop_
_entity.id
_entity.type
_entity.pdbx_description
1 polymer ?
#
loop_
_entity_poly.entity_id
_entity_poly.type
_entity_poly.pdbx_seq_one_letter_code
_entity_poly.pdbx_strand_id
1 'polypeptide(L)'
;EFKDELTQRICHVVEKYATDKEWHVDTIIQTLLVSSSFTSEETVCSMVALITSNPELQGYAAHKLYATLAANYTQPVLLQLSVWCVGEYGDLLISTPVPGDGGEENPDPSFVIDLLAGVLRSPVADMTTKEFTVNALMKLTTRFTSSPPAIQKIHKQLNVYSTSMNLELQQRACEYTSLLKLESISGGVLERMPAFTKKERNKNTLDDDASPSASYGGDAPAPAPAP
;
A
#
# COMPACT_ATOMS: atom_id res chain seq x y z
N GLU A 1 -4.39 -2.58 -20.84
CA GLU A 1 -3.33 -3.48 -21.37
C GLU A 1 -1.97 -2.79 -21.42
N PHE A 2 -1.58 -2.04 -22.46
CA PHE A 2 -0.22 -1.44 -22.51
C PHE A 2 0.11 -0.50 -21.33
N LYS A 3 -0.85 0.32 -20.90
CA LYS A 3 -0.65 1.24 -19.77
C LYS A 3 -0.40 0.50 -18.45
N ASP A 4 -1.08 -0.62 -18.23
CA ASP A 4 -0.96 -1.41 -17.00
C ASP A 4 0.39 -2.15 -16.98
N GLU A 5 0.79 -2.72 -18.11
CA GLU A 5 2.12 -3.33 -18.29
C GLU A 5 3.25 -2.30 -18.08
N LEU A 6 3.11 -1.12 -18.67
CA LEU A 6 4.06 -0.03 -18.47
C LEU A 6 4.11 0.42 -17.00
N THR A 7 2.95 0.54 -16.34
CA THR A 7 2.86 0.87 -14.91
C THR A 7 3.61 -0.15 -14.07
N GLN A 8 3.38 -1.45 -14.30
CA GLN A 8 4.08 -2.53 -13.60
C GLN A 8 5.61 -2.45 -13.81
N ARG A 9 6.06 -2.21 -15.05
CA ARG A 9 7.49 -2.09 -15.36
C ARG A 9 8.13 -0.89 -14.67
N ILE A 10 7.44 0.26 -14.64
CA ILE A 10 7.91 1.45 -13.92
C ILE A 10 8.04 1.13 -12.43
N CYS A 11 7.02 0.53 -11.81
CA CYS A 11 7.06 0.12 -10.41
C CYS A 11 8.25 -0.80 -10.12
N HIS A 12 8.51 -1.79 -10.98
CA HIS A 12 9.63 -2.72 -10.83
C HIS A 12 11.00 -2.02 -10.94
N VAL A 13 11.15 -1.09 -11.89
CA VAL A 13 12.39 -0.33 -12.06
C VAL A 13 12.66 0.55 -10.84
N VAL A 14 11.62 1.23 -10.32
CA VAL A 14 11.73 2.03 -9.09
C VAL A 14 12.11 1.15 -7.91
N GLU A 15 11.46 -0.02 -7.76
CA GLU A 15 11.76 -0.97 -6.68
C GLU A 15 13.23 -1.41 -6.68
N LYS A 16 13.79 -1.67 -7.86
CA LYS A 16 15.14 -2.23 -8.00
C LYS A 16 16.24 -1.19 -7.92
N TYR A 17 16.00 0.03 -8.40
CA TYR A 17 17.06 1.01 -8.65
C TYR A 17 16.92 2.31 -7.86
N ALA A 18 15.84 2.52 -7.10
CA ALA A 18 15.73 3.69 -6.22
C ALA A 18 16.82 3.67 -5.14
N THR A 19 17.64 4.71 -5.10
CA THR A 19 18.66 4.92 -4.08
C THR A 19 18.11 5.63 -2.84
N ASP A 20 17.14 6.52 -3.06
CA ASP A 20 16.44 7.26 -2.02
C ASP A 20 15.03 6.68 -1.79
N LYS A 21 14.69 6.47 -0.52
CA LYS A 21 13.44 5.79 -0.13
C LYS A 21 12.22 6.72 -0.19
N GLU A 22 12.39 8.01 0.06
CA GLU A 22 11.31 8.99 -0.08
C GLU A 22 10.98 9.18 -1.57
N TRP A 23 12.01 9.26 -2.41
CA TRP A 23 11.88 9.32 -3.85
C TRP A 23 11.21 8.06 -4.42
N HIS A 24 11.54 6.88 -3.88
CA HIS A 24 10.83 5.64 -4.22
C HIS A 24 9.33 5.82 -3.97
N VAL A 25 8.95 6.24 -2.76
CA VAL A 25 7.54 6.39 -2.37
C VAL A 25 6.83 7.38 -3.28
N ASP A 26 7.42 8.55 -3.50
CA ASP A 26 6.84 9.60 -4.33
C ASP A 26 6.67 9.14 -5.78
N THR A 27 7.66 8.46 -6.34
CA THR A 27 7.62 8.00 -7.74
C THR A 27 6.54 6.94 -7.95
N ILE A 28 6.37 6.00 -7.01
CA ILE A 28 5.29 5.01 -7.06
C ILE A 28 3.93 5.71 -6.96
N ILE A 29 3.75 6.63 -6.01
CA ILE A 29 2.49 7.38 -5.85
C ILE A 29 2.17 8.15 -7.14
N GLN A 30 3.12 8.92 -7.68
CA GLN A 30 2.94 9.68 -8.92
C GLN A 30 2.60 8.77 -10.11
N THR A 31 3.26 7.62 -10.23
CA THR A 31 2.98 6.65 -11.28
C THR A 31 1.56 6.11 -11.16
N LEU A 32 1.11 5.76 -9.96
CA LEU A 32 -0.25 5.30 -9.69
C LEU A 32 -1.30 6.39 -9.94
N LEU A 33 -1.03 7.65 -9.61
CA LEU A 33 -1.95 8.76 -9.87
C LEU A 33 -2.25 8.95 -11.37
N VAL A 34 -1.29 8.64 -12.25
CA VAL A 34 -1.49 8.68 -13.71
C VAL A 34 -2.23 7.43 -14.22
N SER A 35 -2.15 6.32 -13.48
CA SER A 35 -2.70 5.03 -13.89
C SER A 35 -4.08 4.79 -13.29
N SER A 36 -5.16 4.97 -14.05
CA SER A 36 -6.52 4.95 -13.49
C SER A 36 -7.04 3.57 -13.04
N SER A 37 -6.65 2.50 -13.72
CA SER A 37 -7.26 1.16 -13.58
C SER A 37 -6.29 0.06 -13.18
N PHE A 38 -5.02 0.40 -12.97
CA PHE A 38 -3.99 -0.57 -12.66
C PHE A 38 -4.25 -1.28 -11.33
N THR A 39 -4.05 -2.59 -11.31
CA THR A 39 -4.16 -3.42 -10.12
C THR A 39 -2.94 -4.33 -10.04
N SER A 40 -2.28 -4.37 -8.89
CA SER A 40 -1.09 -5.18 -8.68
C SER A 40 -0.86 -5.42 -7.20
N GLU A 41 -1.18 -6.64 -6.75
CA GLU A 41 -0.92 -7.07 -5.37
C GLU A 41 0.59 -7.05 -5.06
N GLU A 42 1.43 -7.40 -6.04
CA GLU A 42 2.89 -7.33 -5.89
C GLU A 42 3.35 -5.91 -5.55
N THR A 43 2.81 -4.90 -6.24
CA THR A 43 3.14 -3.49 -5.96
C THR A 43 2.71 -3.09 -4.54
N VAL A 44 1.52 -3.53 -4.10
CA VAL A 44 1.04 -3.29 -2.72
C VAL A 44 2.00 -3.92 -1.71
N CYS A 45 2.29 -5.22 -1.85
CA CYS A 45 3.15 -5.95 -0.94
C CYS A 45 4.58 -5.38 -0.88
N SER A 46 5.13 -5.03 -2.04
CA SER A 46 6.49 -4.45 -2.16
C SER A 46 6.59 -3.13 -1.41
N MET A 47 5.63 -2.23 -1.64
CA MET A 47 5.58 -0.92 -1.00
C MET A 47 5.32 -1.04 0.51
N VAL A 48 4.43 -1.92 0.93
CA VAL A 48 4.20 -2.24 2.35
C VAL A 48 5.51 -2.74 2.99
N ALA A 49 6.22 -3.67 2.34
CA ALA A 49 7.47 -4.19 2.86
C ALA A 49 8.57 -3.11 2.96
N LEU A 50 8.64 -2.20 1.99
CA LEU A 50 9.52 -1.04 2.03
C LEU A 50 9.21 -0.16 3.25
N ILE A 51 7.96 0.24 3.44
CA ILE A 51 7.57 1.14 4.54
C ILE A 51 7.79 0.48 5.90
N THR A 52 7.38 -0.79 6.07
CA THR A 52 7.57 -1.50 7.34
C THR A 52 9.04 -1.67 7.70
N SER A 53 9.91 -1.86 6.72
CA SER A 53 11.35 -2.08 6.95
C SER A 53 12.14 -0.82 7.27
N ASN A 54 11.56 0.37 7.09
CA ASN A 54 12.26 1.66 7.21
C ASN A 54 11.47 2.61 8.12
N PRO A 55 11.68 2.56 9.45
CA PRO A 55 10.93 3.37 10.42
C PRO A 55 10.96 4.88 10.15
N GLU A 56 12.09 5.39 9.66
CA GLU A 56 12.26 6.81 9.30
C GLU A 56 11.30 7.28 8.19
N LEU A 57 10.86 6.36 7.32
CA LEU A 57 9.98 6.64 6.19
C LEU A 57 8.49 6.63 6.58
N GLN A 58 8.13 6.01 7.71
CA GLN A 58 6.74 5.69 8.03
C GLN A 58 5.86 6.93 8.22
N GLY A 59 6.37 7.94 8.93
CA GLY A 59 5.65 9.23 9.09
C GLY A 59 5.47 9.95 7.75
N TYR A 60 6.54 10.00 6.94
CA TYR A 60 6.51 10.61 5.60
C TYR A 60 5.48 9.94 4.69
N ALA A 61 5.54 8.60 4.59
CA ALA A 61 4.64 7.80 3.76
C ALA A 61 3.18 7.93 4.22
N ALA A 62 2.94 7.94 5.55
CA ALA A 62 1.60 8.12 6.11
C ALA A 62 0.99 9.45 5.68
N HIS A 63 1.73 10.56 5.77
CA HIS A 63 1.27 11.87 5.33
C HIS A 63 0.99 11.94 3.82
N LYS A 64 1.92 11.44 2.99
CA LYS A 64 1.75 11.42 1.52
C LYS A 64 0.53 10.61 1.09
N LEU A 65 0.38 9.40 1.64
CA LEU A 65 -0.75 8.54 1.30
C LEU A 65 -2.06 9.05 1.89
N TYR A 66 -2.05 9.63 3.09
CA TYR A 66 -3.21 10.36 3.63
C TYR A 66 -3.66 11.49 2.71
N ALA A 67 -2.73 12.30 2.18
CA ALA A 67 -3.06 13.38 1.25
C ALA A 67 -3.75 12.84 -0.01
N THR A 68 -3.32 11.68 -0.53
CA THR A 68 -4.00 11.04 -1.67
C THR A 68 -5.41 10.55 -1.33
N LEU A 69 -5.62 10.05 -0.12
CA LEU A 69 -6.95 9.68 0.37
C LEU A 69 -7.87 10.90 0.52
N ALA A 70 -7.36 11.99 1.11
CA ALA A 70 -8.09 13.25 1.30
C ALA A 70 -8.46 13.92 -0.03
N ALA A 71 -7.62 13.76 -1.06
CA ALA A 71 -7.90 14.20 -2.43
C ALA A 71 -8.93 13.33 -3.17
N ASN A 72 -9.47 12.27 -2.53
CA ASN A 72 -10.45 11.34 -3.10
C ASN A 72 -9.98 10.62 -4.38
N TYR A 73 -8.70 10.28 -4.48
CA TYR A 73 -8.24 9.42 -5.56
C TYR A 73 -8.82 8.01 -5.43
N THR A 74 -9.28 7.46 -6.56
CA THR A 74 -9.99 6.17 -6.61
C THR A 74 -9.19 5.03 -7.22
N GLN A 75 -7.89 5.25 -7.47
CA GLN A 75 -7.02 4.23 -8.04
C GLN A 75 -6.86 3.06 -7.05
N PRO A 76 -7.14 1.80 -7.45
CA PRO A 76 -7.26 0.70 -6.49
C PRO A 76 -6.01 0.44 -5.63
N VAL A 77 -4.83 0.37 -6.25
CA VAL A 77 -3.56 0.07 -5.54
C VAL A 77 -3.20 1.18 -4.54
N LEU A 78 -3.36 2.43 -4.95
CA LEU A 78 -3.09 3.62 -4.16
C LEU A 78 -4.07 3.71 -3.01
N LEU A 79 -5.34 3.39 -3.24
CA LEU A 79 -6.34 3.38 -2.20
C LEU A 79 -6.03 2.30 -1.15
N GLN A 80 -5.67 1.08 -1.56
CA GLN A 80 -5.23 -0.01 -0.69
C GLN A 80 -3.99 0.38 0.14
N LEU A 81 -2.97 0.96 -0.50
CA LEU A 81 -1.78 1.46 0.19
C LEU A 81 -2.10 2.56 1.19
N SER A 82 -3.00 3.47 0.82
CA SER A 82 -3.39 4.60 1.66
C SER A 82 -4.13 4.16 2.90
N VAL A 83 -5.16 3.32 2.76
CA VAL A 83 -5.90 2.82 3.91
C VAL A 83 -5.01 1.95 4.81
N TRP A 84 -4.11 1.15 4.23
CA TRP A 84 -3.17 0.35 5.01
C TRP A 84 -2.21 1.22 5.82
N CYS A 85 -1.55 2.19 5.16
CA CYS A 85 -0.53 3.02 5.78
C CYS A 85 -1.13 3.92 6.87
N VAL A 86 -2.29 4.51 6.60
CA VAL A 86 -3.04 5.30 7.59
C VAL A 86 -3.46 4.44 8.78
N GLY A 87 -3.89 3.20 8.54
CA GLY A 87 -4.26 2.26 9.62
C GLY A 87 -3.09 1.85 10.51
N GLU A 88 -1.93 1.57 9.91
CA GLU A 88 -0.74 1.10 10.64
C GLU A 88 -0.04 2.23 11.42
N TYR A 89 0.06 3.41 10.79
CA TYR A 89 0.86 4.56 11.24
C TYR A 89 0.02 5.80 11.54
N GLY A 90 -1.26 5.64 11.88
CA GLY A 90 -2.15 6.76 12.21
C GLY A 90 -1.65 7.60 13.38
N ASP A 91 -0.96 7.00 14.35
CA ASP A 91 -0.32 7.72 15.45
C ASP A 91 0.86 8.60 14.98
N LEU A 92 1.62 8.15 13.99
CA LEU A 92 2.67 8.97 13.36
C LEU A 92 2.05 10.08 12.51
N LEU A 93 0.95 9.82 11.79
CA LEU A 93 0.23 10.83 11.01
C LEU A 93 -0.21 12.03 11.87
N ILE A 94 -0.61 11.79 13.12
CA ILE A 94 -1.08 12.87 14.02
C ILE A 94 0.04 13.52 14.83
N SER A 95 1.18 12.85 15.01
CA SER A 95 2.27 13.31 15.90
C SER A 95 3.47 13.86 15.15
N THR A 96 3.73 13.39 13.93
CA THR A 96 4.83 13.88 13.09
C THR A 96 4.39 15.11 12.31
N PRO A 97 5.22 16.17 12.20
CA PRO A 97 4.90 17.32 11.36
C PRO A 97 4.69 16.90 9.90
N VAL A 98 3.75 17.57 9.22
CA VAL A 98 3.52 17.37 7.79
C VAL A 98 4.83 17.63 7.01
N PRO A 99 5.29 16.69 6.16
CA PRO A 99 6.48 16.88 5.35
C PRO A 99 6.28 17.97 4.28
N GLY A 100 7.11 19.02 4.32
CA GLY A 100 7.09 20.09 3.32
C GLY A 100 7.23 21.49 3.92
N ASP A 101 7.31 22.50 3.06
CA ASP A 101 7.52 23.89 3.43
C ASP A 101 6.15 24.60 3.50
N GLY A 102 5.50 24.55 4.67
CA GLY A 102 4.41 25.48 4.99
C GLY A 102 3.24 24.90 5.78
N GLY A 103 3.20 25.20 7.08
CA GLY A 103 2.00 25.57 7.87
C GLY A 103 0.80 24.62 7.96
N GLU A 104 0.79 23.47 7.28
CA GLU A 104 -0.31 22.53 7.35
C GLU A 104 -0.31 21.81 8.70
N GLU A 105 -1.46 21.84 9.37
CA GLU A 105 -1.67 21.16 10.63
C GLU A 105 -1.95 19.67 10.39
N ASN A 106 -1.52 18.84 11.35
CA ASN A 106 -1.81 17.41 11.32
C ASN A 106 -3.34 17.17 11.31
N PRO A 107 -3.81 16.15 10.59
CA PRO A 107 -5.23 15.92 10.43
C PRO A 107 -5.90 15.52 11.75
N ASP A 108 -7.12 16.00 11.98
CA ASP A 108 -7.92 15.57 13.12
C ASP A 108 -8.22 14.06 13.02
N PRO A 109 -8.00 13.27 14.09
CA PRO A 109 -8.29 11.83 14.08
C PRO A 109 -9.71 11.50 13.63
N SER A 110 -10.70 12.30 14.01
CA SER A 110 -12.10 12.05 13.66
C SER A 110 -12.37 12.28 12.18
N PHE A 111 -11.64 13.19 11.52
CA PHE A 111 -11.71 13.41 10.08
C PHE A 111 -11.07 12.24 9.30
N VAL A 112 -9.95 11.71 9.79
CA VAL A 112 -9.34 10.49 9.23
C VAL A 112 -10.34 9.32 9.21
N ILE A 113 -11.09 9.13 10.30
CA ILE A 113 -12.12 8.08 10.36
C ILE A 113 -13.26 8.34 9.37
N ASP A 114 -13.66 9.60 9.18
CA ASP A 114 -14.73 9.95 8.23
C ASP A 114 -14.32 9.66 6.78
N LEU A 115 -13.05 9.90 6.41
CA LEU A 115 -12.50 9.55 5.10
C LEU A 115 -12.50 8.03 4.87
N LEU A 116 -12.01 7.24 5.83
CA LEU A 116 -12.04 5.77 5.75
C LEU A 116 -13.48 5.23 5.68
N ALA A 117 -14.41 5.83 6.43
CA ALA A 117 -15.82 5.49 6.31
C ALA A 117 -16.39 5.84 4.92
N GLY A 118 -15.88 6.91 4.28
CA GLY A 118 -16.15 7.25 2.89
C GLY A 118 -15.73 6.14 1.92
N VAL A 119 -14.52 5.59 2.10
CA VAL A 119 -14.02 4.46 1.29
C VAL A 119 -14.94 3.24 1.40
N LEU A 120 -15.38 2.88 2.61
CA LEU A 120 -16.28 1.74 2.81
C LEU A 120 -17.64 1.89 2.11
N ARG A 121 -18.15 3.13 2.04
CA ARG A 121 -19.40 3.46 1.33
C ARG A 121 -19.22 3.63 -0.18
N SER A 122 -17.98 3.81 -0.65
CA SER A 122 -17.70 4.02 -2.06
C SER A 122 -18.14 2.80 -2.90
N PRO A 123 -18.86 3.03 -4.02
CA PRO A 123 -19.18 1.97 -4.96
C PRO A 123 -17.97 1.58 -5.84
N VAL A 124 -16.95 2.45 -5.92
CA VAL A 124 -15.75 2.24 -6.74
C VAL A 124 -14.69 1.42 -6.00
N ALA A 125 -14.71 1.43 -4.67
CA ALA A 125 -13.81 0.62 -3.86
C ALA A 125 -14.17 -0.87 -4.01
N ASP A 126 -13.19 -1.66 -4.46
CA ASP A 126 -13.32 -3.11 -4.55
C ASP A 126 -13.43 -3.75 -3.15
N MET A 127 -13.79 -5.04 -3.12
CA MET A 127 -14.00 -5.73 -1.85
C MET A 127 -12.71 -5.78 -1.02
N THR A 128 -11.58 -6.07 -1.66
CA THR A 128 -10.26 -6.08 -1.02
C THR A 128 -9.96 -4.75 -0.32
N THR A 129 -10.18 -3.61 -0.97
CA THR A 129 -10.00 -2.28 -0.37
C THR A 129 -10.91 -2.09 0.84
N LYS A 130 -12.17 -2.56 0.78
CA LYS A 130 -13.08 -2.47 1.93
C LYS A 130 -12.59 -3.31 3.11
N GLU A 131 -12.08 -4.51 2.85
CA GLU A 131 -11.49 -5.36 3.88
C GLU A 131 -10.27 -4.71 4.54
N PHE A 132 -9.36 -4.16 3.72
CA PHE A 132 -8.23 -3.35 4.19
C PHE A 132 -8.70 -2.17 5.06
N THR A 133 -9.78 -1.51 4.65
CA THR A 133 -10.32 -0.35 5.38
C THR A 133 -10.92 -0.74 6.72
N VAL A 134 -11.67 -1.85 6.82
CA VAL A 134 -12.19 -2.36 8.10
C VAL A 134 -11.03 -2.74 9.03
N ASN A 135 -9.97 -3.35 8.49
CA ASN A 135 -8.77 -3.66 9.27
C ASN A 135 -8.04 -2.39 9.75
N ALA A 136 -7.92 -1.38 8.89
CA ALA A 136 -7.34 -0.09 9.25
C ALA A 136 -8.12 0.59 10.38
N LEU A 137 -9.45 0.64 10.29
CA LEU A 137 -10.30 1.15 11.37
C LEU A 137 -10.05 0.43 12.69
N MET A 138 -9.92 -0.91 12.65
CA MET A 138 -9.63 -1.68 13.85
C MET A 138 -8.27 -1.30 14.46
N LYS A 139 -7.21 -1.20 13.66
CA LYS A 139 -5.88 -0.78 14.14
C LYS A 139 -5.91 0.61 14.77
N LEU A 140 -6.64 1.55 14.16
CA LEU A 140 -6.74 2.94 14.64
C LEU A 140 -7.33 3.07 16.04
N THR A 141 -8.09 2.08 16.53
CA THR A 141 -8.60 2.08 17.92
C THR A 141 -7.47 2.16 18.96
N THR A 142 -6.31 1.58 18.66
CA THR A 142 -5.12 1.59 19.54
C THR A 142 -4.13 2.70 19.19
N ARG A 143 -4.24 3.32 18.00
CA ARG A 143 -3.39 4.43 17.58
C ARG A 143 -3.96 5.79 18.01
N PHE A 144 -5.28 5.92 18.07
CA PHE A 144 -6.00 7.16 18.44
C PHE A 144 -6.53 7.13 19.88
N THR A 145 -5.81 6.51 20.80
CA THR A 145 -6.22 6.40 22.23
C THR A 145 -6.48 7.75 22.90
N SER A 146 -5.81 8.81 22.43
CA SER A 146 -6.00 10.18 22.92
C SER A 146 -7.27 10.87 22.39
N SER A 147 -8.00 10.27 21.45
CA SER A 147 -9.23 10.83 20.87
C SER A 147 -10.44 9.89 21.07
N PRO A 148 -11.13 9.99 22.22
CA PRO A 148 -12.36 9.25 22.46
C PRO A 148 -13.45 9.44 21.37
N PRO A 149 -13.66 10.64 20.78
CA PRO A 149 -14.61 10.81 19.69
C PRO A 149 -14.28 9.96 18.45
N ALA A 150 -13.00 9.84 18.09
CA ALA A 150 -12.57 9.01 16.96
C ALA A 150 -12.85 7.53 17.22
N ILE A 151 -12.57 7.03 18.43
CA ILE A 151 -12.85 5.64 18.82
C ILE A 151 -14.34 5.34 18.76
N GLN A 152 -15.20 6.23 19.26
CA GLN A 152 -16.65 6.09 19.16
C GLN A 152 -17.14 6.03 17.70
N LYS A 153 -16.55 6.83 16.81
CA LYS A 153 -16.84 6.76 15.37
C LYS A 153 -16.44 5.40 14.79
N ILE A 154 -15.27 4.87 15.15
CA ILE A 154 -14.83 3.54 14.71
C ILE A 154 -15.83 2.47 15.15
N HIS A 155 -16.23 2.47 16.43
CA HIS A 155 -17.21 1.50 16.97
C HIS A 155 -18.53 1.57 16.20
N LYS A 156 -19.01 2.79 15.90
CA LYS A 156 -20.21 2.99 15.10
C LYS A 156 -20.05 2.42 13.69
N GLN A 157 -18.91 2.63 13.02
CA GLN A 157 -18.67 2.06 11.69
C GLN A 157 -18.64 0.53 11.73
N LEU A 158 -17.90 -0.08 12.66
CA LEU A 158 -17.86 -1.54 12.80
C LEU A 158 -19.27 -2.14 13.01
N ASN A 159 -20.08 -1.51 13.86
CA ASN A 159 -21.46 -1.97 14.10
C ASN A 159 -22.39 -1.82 12.88
N VAL A 160 -22.11 -0.89 11.95
CA VAL A 160 -22.87 -0.82 10.68
C VAL A 160 -22.53 -2.03 9.80
N TYR A 161 -21.26 -2.45 9.78
CA TYR A 161 -20.82 -3.57 8.95
C TYR A 161 -21.06 -4.96 9.56
N SER A 162 -21.44 -5.07 10.84
CA SER A 162 -21.81 -6.36 11.47
C SER A 162 -23.10 -6.98 10.91
N THR A 163 -23.89 -6.21 10.16
CA THR A 163 -25.05 -6.68 9.41
C THR A 163 -24.86 -6.53 7.90
N SER A 164 -23.61 -6.47 7.43
CA SER A 164 -23.28 -6.42 6.01
C SER A 164 -23.78 -7.67 5.29
N MET A 165 -24.21 -7.52 4.03
CA MET A 165 -24.54 -8.66 3.15
C MET A 165 -23.30 -9.40 2.65
N ASN A 166 -22.12 -8.75 2.72
CA ASN A 166 -20.86 -9.40 2.43
C ASN A 166 -20.33 -10.12 3.69
N LEU A 167 -20.17 -11.44 3.59
CA LEU A 167 -19.80 -12.31 4.70
C LEU A 167 -18.43 -11.95 5.30
N GLU A 168 -17.44 -11.63 4.48
CA GLU A 168 -16.09 -11.28 4.93
C GLU A 168 -16.07 -9.99 5.77
N LEU A 169 -16.75 -8.95 5.29
CA LEU A 169 -16.90 -7.69 6.05
C LEU A 169 -17.72 -7.90 7.32
N GLN A 170 -18.78 -8.71 7.23
CA GLN A 170 -19.65 -9.02 8.36
C GLN A 170 -18.89 -9.75 9.48
N GLN A 171 -18.17 -10.81 9.11
CA GLN A 171 -17.39 -11.62 10.04
C GLN A 171 -16.35 -10.75 10.74
N ARG A 172 -15.51 -10.02 9.98
CA ARG A 172 -14.49 -9.12 10.56
C ARG A 172 -15.10 -8.10 11.49
N ALA A 173 -16.20 -7.45 11.10
CA ALA A 173 -16.86 -6.46 11.94
C ALA A 173 -17.37 -7.05 13.27
N CYS A 174 -17.97 -8.25 13.24
CA CYS A 174 -18.45 -8.95 14.44
C CYS A 174 -17.29 -9.38 15.36
N GLU A 175 -16.21 -9.94 14.80
CA GLU A 175 -15.02 -10.35 15.54
C GLU A 175 -14.33 -9.15 16.18
N TYR A 176 -14.12 -8.07 15.42
CA TYR A 176 -13.49 -6.83 15.91
C TYR A 176 -14.32 -6.17 17.01
N THR A 177 -15.63 -6.09 16.84
CA THR A 177 -16.53 -5.56 17.89
C THR A 177 -16.45 -6.41 19.17
N SER A 178 -16.25 -7.71 19.05
CA SER A 178 -16.08 -8.61 20.20
C SER A 178 -14.71 -8.44 20.85
N LEU A 179 -13.65 -8.31 20.06
CA LEU A 179 -12.28 -8.08 20.52
C LEU A 179 -12.14 -6.74 21.27
N LEU A 180 -12.81 -5.68 20.82
CA LEU A 180 -12.77 -4.37 21.48
C LEU A 180 -13.39 -4.37 22.88
N LYS A 181 -14.26 -5.35 23.20
CA LYS A 181 -14.78 -5.54 24.57
C LYS A 181 -13.73 -6.13 25.53
N LEU A 182 -12.66 -6.70 24.98
CA LEU A 182 -11.58 -7.34 25.72
C LEU A 182 -10.38 -6.38 25.80
N GLU A 183 -10.56 -5.27 26.53
CA GLU A 183 -9.57 -4.18 26.63
C GLU A 183 -8.19 -4.64 27.12
N SER A 184 -8.13 -5.71 27.93
CA SER A 184 -6.88 -6.25 28.46
C SER A 184 -5.98 -6.90 27.41
N ILE A 185 -6.54 -7.37 26.28
CA ILE A 185 -5.78 -8.08 25.23
C ILE A 185 -5.75 -7.31 23.91
N SER A 186 -6.69 -6.41 23.66
CA SER A 186 -6.83 -5.72 22.38
C SER A 186 -5.58 -4.92 22.00
N GLY A 187 -4.91 -4.31 22.98
CA GLY A 187 -3.64 -3.60 22.77
C GLY A 187 -2.53 -4.49 22.23
N GLY A 188 -2.33 -5.67 22.83
CA GLY A 188 -1.29 -6.62 22.42
C GLY A 188 -1.59 -7.30 21.08
N VAL A 189 -2.86 -7.58 20.80
CA VAL A 189 -3.28 -8.18 19.52
C VAL A 189 -3.10 -7.20 18.35
N LEU A 190 -3.26 -5.90 18.60
CA LEU A 190 -3.17 -4.83 17.59
C LEU A 190 -1.80 -4.13 17.58
N GLU A 191 -0.76 -4.79 18.08
CA GLU A 191 0.62 -4.35 17.90
C GLU A 191 0.99 -4.27 16.42
N ARG A 192 2.02 -3.48 16.11
CA ARG A 192 2.49 -3.30 14.74
C ARG A 192 2.99 -4.61 14.15
N MET A 193 2.77 -4.77 12.85
CA MET A 193 3.31 -5.92 12.15
C MET A 193 4.85 -5.88 12.20
N PRO A 194 5.51 -7.00 12.53
CA PRO A 194 6.96 -7.07 12.48
C PRO A 194 7.46 -6.87 11.05
N ALA A 195 8.65 -6.28 10.92
CA ALA A 195 9.27 -6.07 9.61
C ALA A 195 9.49 -7.39 8.87
N PHE A 196 9.25 -7.38 7.55
CA PHE A 196 9.50 -8.55 6.72
C PHE A 196 10.99 -8.87 6.73
N THR A 197 11.33 -10.13 6.99
CA THR A 197 12.68 -10.63 6.74
C THR A 197 12.96 -10.50 5.25
N LYS A 198 14.04 -9.82 4.85
CA LYS A 198 14.50 -9.78 3.45
C LYS A 198 14.74 -11.21 2.97
N LYS A 199 13.73 -11.81 2.34
CA LYS A 199 13.93 -12.96 1.47
C LYS A 199 14.64 -12.39 0.26
N GLU A 200 15.89 -12.79 0.02
CA GLU A 200 16.52 -12.52 -1.26
C GLU A 200 15.61 -13.10 -2.33
N ARG A 201 14.91 -12.22 -3.07
CA ARG A 201 14.10 -12.62 -4.22
C ARG A 201 15.12 -13.21 -5.19
N ASN A 202 15.10 -14.54 -5.32
CA ASN A 202 16.06 -15.33 -6.09
C ASN A 202 16.38 -14.60 -7.40
N LYS A 203 17.63 -14.18 -7.57
CA LYS A 203 18.13 -13.49 -8.77
C LYS A 203 18.08 -14.34 -10.06
N ASN A 204 17.56 -15.57 -9.99
CA ASN A 204 17.78 -16.61 -11.00
C ASN A 204 16.56 -16.97 -11.87
N THR A 205 15.52 -16.13 -11.99
CA THR A 205 14.36 -16.49 -12.84
C THR A 205 14.05 -15.51 -13.97
N LEU A 206 14.95 -14.58 -14.32
CA LEU A 206 14.72 -13.66 -15.45
C LEU A 206 15.91 -13.50 -16.42
N ASP A 207 17.02 -14.23 -16.24
CA ASP A 207 18.18 -14.17 -17.13
C ASP A 207 18.26 -15.32 -18.17
N ASP A 208 17.26 -16.23 -18.21
CA ASP A 208 17.30 -17.40 -19.12
C ASP A 208 16.66 -17.18 -20.51
N ASP A 209 16.22 -15.97 -20.84
CA ASP A 209 15.65 -15.67 -22.18
C ASP A 209 16.49 -14.70 -23.01
N ALA A 210 17.78 -14.55 -22.66
CA ALA A 210 18.74 -13.82 -23.49
C ALA A 210 20.08 -14.54 -23.54
N SER A 211 20.22 -15.45 -24.50
CA SER A 211 21.54 -15.73 -25.09
C SER A 211 21.46 -16.03 -26.59
N PRO A 212 22.47 -15.60 -27.37
CA PRO A 212 22.36 -15.38 -28.81
C PRO A 212 22.91 -16.57 -29.61
N SER A 213 22.26 -16.92 -30.71
CA SER A 213 22.84 -17.82 -31.72
C SER A 213 22.53 -17.33 -33.14
N ALA A 214 23.40 -16.47 -33.66
CA ALA A 214 23.58 -16.29 -35.09
C ALA A 214 25.06 -16.03 -35.36
N SER A 215 25.84 -17.11 -35.43
CA SER A 215 27.18 -17.07 -36.00
C SER A 215 27.06 -16.75 -37.49
N TYR A 216 27.42 -15.54 -37.88
CA TYR A 216 27.72 -15.19 -39.27
C TYR A 216 28.97 -15.98 -39.70
N GLY A 217 28.76 -17.07 -40.42
CA GLY A 217 29.82 -17.77 -41.14
C GLY A 217 30.25 -16.92 -42.34
N GLY A 218 31.49 -16.46 -42.34
CA GLY A 218 32.10 -15.76 -43.46
C GLY A 218 32.40 -16.74 -44.59
N ASP A 219 31.83 -16.47 -45.77
CA ASP A 219 32.23 -17.08 -47.04
C ASP A 219 33.62 -16.57 -47.44
N ALA A 220 34.58 -17.47 -47.61
CA ALA A 220 35.84 -17.23 -48.29
C ALA A 220 35.89 -18.11 -49.56
N PRO A 221 36.32 -17.58 -50.73
CA PRO A 221 36.17 -18.28 -52.00
C PRO A 221 37.21 -19.38 -52.19
N ALA A 222 36.80 -20.46 -52.87
CA ALA A 222 37.61 -21.65 -53.16
C ALA A 222 38.75 -21.36 -54.17
N PRO A 223 39.92 -22.05 -54.05
CA PRO A 223 41.00 -21.92 -55.03
C PRO A 223 40.79 -22.84 -56.25
N ALA A 224 41.16 -22.33 -57.42
CA ALA A 224 41.09 -23.02 -58.71
C ALA A 224 42.08 -24.20 -58.81
N PRO A 225 41.76 -25.27 -59.57
CA PRO A 225 42.71 -26.33 -59.86
C PRO A 225 43.48 -26.06 -61.17
N ALA A 226 44.77 -26.39 -61.18
CA ALA A 226 45.59 -26.59 -62.37
C ALA A 226 46.61 -27.71 -62.06
N PRO A 227 47.21 -28.39 -63.03
CA PRO A 227 47.03 -28.32 -64.50
C PRO A 227 46.16 -29.43 -65.10
#